data_AF-A0A3Q9SCD3-F1
#
_entry.id   AF-A0A3Q9SCD3-F1
#
_cell.length_a   1.000
_cell.length_b   1.000
_cell.length_c   1.000
_cell.angle_alpha   90.00
_cell.angle_beta   90.00
_cell.angle_gamma   90.00
#
_symmetry.space_group_name_H-M   'P 1'
#
loop_
_entity.id
_entity.type
_entity.pdbx_description
1 polymer ?
#
loop_
_entity_poly.entity_id
_entity_poly.type
_entity_poly.pdbx_seq_one_letter_code
_entity_poly.pdbx_strand_id
1 'polypeptide(L)'
;MYRNKIGLTQKNLASKVGVTSVTIQNYENNRREPNLETLNKLAEALGVYVNDLIGDQIRMSGKNQDDRFKEVCIQAVRCYGEESRKQLAQEECAELIQALSKDVRGEKHNVEEEIADVLIMIEQLTHIYDNKKVKEWIKKKIDRLANMMEVINFSQKHGKF
;
A
#
# COMPACT_ATOMS: atom_id res chain seq x y z
N MET A 1 13.10 26.30 -5.43
CA MET A 1 11.71 26.46 -5.92
C MET A 1 11.63 26.19 -7.41
N TYR A 2 10.60 25.49 -7.87
CA TYR A 2 10.41 25.06 -9.27
C TYR A 2 10.44 26.21 -10.27
N ARG A 3 9.84 27.38 -9.95
CA ARG A 3 9.86 28.55 -10.84
C ARG A 3 11.25 29.09 -11.15
N ASN A 4 12.20 28.99 -10.20
CA ASN A 4 13.56 29.46 -10.41
C ASN A 4 14.31 28.59 -11.42
N LYS A 5 13.98 27.30 -11.51
CA LYS A 5 14.58 26.36 -12.48
C LYS A 5 14.22 26.70 -13.92
N ILE A 6 13.10 27.39 -14.13
CA ILE A 6 12.60 27.82 -15.44
C ILE A 6 12.61 29.35 -15.61
N GLY A 7 13.32 30.07 -14.75
CA GLY A 7 13.51 31.52 -14.88
C GLY A 7 12.27 32.39 -14.67
N LEU A 8 11.20 31.88 -14.04
CA LEU A 8 9.98 32.64 -13.82
C LEU A 8 10.04 33.49 -12.54
N THR A 9 9.66 34.76 -12.67
CA THR A 9 9.40 35.65 -11.52
C THR A 9 8.05 35.29 -10.87
N GLN A 10 7.86 35.63 -9.58
CA GLN A 10 6.56 35.44 -8.91
C GLN A 10 5.42 36.14 -9.65
N LYS A 11 5.68 37.34 -10.20
CA LYS A 11 4.71 38.11 -10.99
C LYS A 11 4.31 37.37 -12.27
N ASN A 12 5.26 36.82 -13.01
CA ASN A 12 4.98 36.10 -14.24
C ASN A 12 4.23 34.78 -13.99
N LEU A 13 4.60 34.06 -12.92
CA LEU A 13 3.89 32.86 -12.52
C LEU A 13 2.45 33.18 -12.10
N ALA A 14 2.26 34.25 -11.32
CA ALA A 14 0.94 34.71 -10.89
C ALA A 14 0.01 35.02 -12.07
N SER A 15 0.52 35.74 -13.08
CA SER A 15 -0.23 36.04 -14.31
C SER A 15 -0.63 34.78 -15.08
N LYS A 16 0.25 33.77 -15.17
CA LYS A 16 -0.05 32.50 -15.85
C LYS A 16 -1.11 31.67 -15.12
N VAL A 17 -1.08 31.67 -13.79
CA VAL A 17 -1.97 30.86 -12.94
C VAL A 17 -3.32 31.56 -12.70
N GLY A 18 -3.39 32.88 -12.92
CA GLY A 18 -4.58 33.69 -12.69
C GLY A 18 -4.77 34.11 -11.23
N VAL A 19 -3.67 34.30 -10.49
CA VAL A 19 -3.68 34.76 -9.09
C VAL A 19 -2.80 36.00 -8.92
N THR A 20 -2.77 36.58 -7.71
CA THR A 20 -1.88 37.71 -7.42
C THR A 20 -0.46 37.26 -7.11
N SER A 21 0.54 38.11 -7.35
CA SER A 21 1.95 37.84 -6.98
C SER A 21 2.10 37.56 -5.48
N VAL A 22 1.31 38.25 -4.64
CA VAL A 22 1.22 38.01 -3.20
C VAL A 22 0.68 36.61 -2.89
N THR A 23 -0.29 36.12 -3.68
CA THR A 23 -0.83 34.76 -3.51
C THR A 23 0.23 33.70 -3.80
N ILE A 24 1.02 33.86 -4.88
CA ILE A 24 2.18 33.01 -5.16
C ILE A 24 3.20 33.09 -4.02
N GLN A 25 3.52 34.29 -3.54
CA GLN A 25 4.43 34.48 -2.41
C GLN A 25 3.93 33.77 -1.14
N ASN A 26 2.62 33.78 -0.89
CA ASN A 26 2.03 33.10 0.25
C ASN A 26 2.11 31.57 0.10
N TYR A 27 1.92 31.02 -1.09
CA TYR A 27 2.16 29.60 -1.38
C TYR A 27 3.63 29.22 -1.15
N GLU A 28 4.55 30.00 -1.70
CA GLU A 28 5.99 29.77 -1.59
C GLU A 28 6.52 29.84 -0.15
N ASN A 29 5.86 30.60 0.72
CA ASN A 29 6.22 30.74 2.12
C ASN A 29 5.35 29.89 3.07
N ASN A 30 4.57 28.93 2.55
CA ASN A 30 3.66 28.08 3.34
C ASN A 30 2.66 28.85 4.22
N ARG A 31 2.31 30.08 3.84
CA ARG A 31 1.30 30.89 4.55
C ARG A 31 -0.12 30.60 4.08
N ARG A 32 -0.25 29.93 2.94
CA ARG A 32 -1.53 29.52 2.34
C ARG A 32 -1.27 28.28 1.48
N GLU A 33 -2.27 27.41 1.35
CA GLU A 33 -2.23 26.30 0.41
C GLU A 33 -3.09 26.59 -0.83
N PRO A 34 -2.65 26.21 -2.04
CA PRO A 34 -3.46 26.28 -3.25
C PRO A 34 -4.55 25.21 -3.24
N ASN A 35 -5.73 25.52 -3.79
CA ASN A 35 -6.75 24.50 -4.04
C ASN A 35 -6.36 23.63 -5.26
N LEU A 36 -7.07 22.51 -5.47
CA LEU A 36 -6.76 21.57 -6.55
C LEU A 36 -6.74 22.22 -7.94
N GLU A 37 -7.67 23.12 -8.22
CA GLU A 37 -7.71 23.87 -9.49
C GLU A 37 -6.46 24.74 -9.67
N THR A 38 -6.09 25.50 -8.64
CA THR A 38 -4.89 26.36 -8.65
C THR A 38 -3.62 25.52 -8.76
N LEU A 39 -3.60 24.36 -8.12
CA LEU A 39 -2.49 23.42 -8.13
C LEU A 39 -2.27 22.83 -9.53
N ASN A 40 -3.34 22.46 -10.24
CA ASN A 40 -3.27 22.04 -11.64
C ASN A 40 -2.69 23.14 -12.53
N LYS A 41 -3.18 24.38 -12.38
CA LYS A 41 -2.67 25.54 -13.12
C LYS A 41 -1.20 25.84 -12.80
N LEU A 42 -0.78 25.65 -11.55
CA LEU A 42 0.62 25.77 -11.13
C LEU A 42 1.48 24.69 -11.79
N ALA A 43 1.02 23.44 -11.78
CA ALA A 43 1.74 22.31 -12.38
C ALA A 43 1.95 22.53 -13.88
N GLU A 44 0.89 22.93 -14.60
CA GLU A 44 0.94 23.29 -16.01
C GLU A 44 1.90 24.47 -16.27
N ALA A 45 1.78 25.56 -15.52
CA ALA A 45 2.62 26.75 -15.70
C ALA A 45 4.11 26.50 -15.40
N LEU A 46 4.41 25.51 -14.56
CA LEU A 46 5.75 25.10 -14.15
C LEU A 46 6.31 23.94 -14.98
N GLY A 47 5.48 23.27 -15.79
CA GLY A 47 5.88 22.12 -16.60
C GLY A 47 6.23 20.88 -15.77
N VAL A 48 5.53 20.67 -14.65
CA VAL A 48 5.75 19.53 -13.73
C VAL A 48 4.45 18.79 -13.47
N TYR A 49 4.51 17.61 -12.88
CA TYR A 49 3.31 16.92 -12.43
C TYR A 49 2.80 17.54 -11.14
N VAL A 50 1.49 17.48 -10.92
CA VAL A 50 0.84 17.93 -9.69
C VAL A 50 1.47 17.27 -8.45
N ASN A 51 1.84 15.99 -8.55
CA ASN A 51 2.52 15.26 -7.49
C ASN A 51 3.89 15.85 -7.12
N ASP A 52 4.59 16.50 -8.05
CA ASP A 52 5.87 17.17 -7.78
C ASP A 52 5.69 18.42 -6.92
N LEU A 53 4.50 19.04 -6.93
CA LEU A 53 4.19 20.26 -6.17
C LEU A 53 3.70 19.97 -4.75
N ILE A 54 3.02 18.84 -4.55
CA ILE A 54 2.44 18.49 -3.25
C ILE A 54 3.51 17.97 -2.28
N GLY A 55 4.65 17.48 -2.79
CA GLY A 55 5.70 16.88 -1.96
C GLY A 55 5.16 15.78 -1.03
N ASP A 56 5.92 15.42 0.00
CA ASP A 56 5.53 14.42 0.98
C ASP A 56 4.27 14.79 1.82
N GLN A 57 3.54 15.88 1.51
CA GLN A 57 2.32 16.24 2.25
C GLN A 57 1.18 15.23 2.05
N ILE A 58 1.09 14.55 0.89
CA ILE A 58 0.21 13.36 0.73
C ILE A 58 0.64 12.24 1.68
N ARG A 59 1.93 12.14 2.03
CA ARG A 59 2.45 11.14 2.98
C ARG A 59 2.22 11.52 4.43
N MET A 60 1.82 12.76 4.74
CA MET A 60 1.62 13.24 6.11
C MET A 60 0.15 13.40 6.50
N SER A 61 -0.77 13.58 5.54
CA SER A 61 -2.21 13.56 5.80
C SER A 61 -2.76 12.14 5.67
N GLY A 62 -2.49 11.30 6.68
CA GLY A 62 -3.19 10.02 6.88
C GLY A 62 -2.41 8.75 6.55
N LYS A 63 -1.24 8.52 7.18
CA LYS A 63 -0.73 7.14 7.25
C LYS A 63 -1.55 6.37 8.27
N ASN A 64 -2.53 5.59 7.82
CA ASN A 64 -2.99 4.48 8.65
C ASN A 64 -1.82 3.50 8.83
N GLN A 65 -1.82 2.68 9.89
CA GLN A 65 -0.80 1.64 10.09
C GLN A 65 -0.61 0.78 8.82
N ASP A 66 -1.69 0.55 8.07
CA ASP A 66 -1.72 -0.11 6.76
C ASP A 66 -0.81 0.55 5.70
N ASP A 67 -0.71 1.88 5.66
CA ASP A 67 0.09 2.57 4.66
C ASP A 67 1.59 2.44 4.96
N ARG A 68 1.97 2.48 6.24
CA ARG A 68 3.34 2.20 6.66
C ARG A 68 3.70 0.74 6.40
N PHE A 69 2.80 -0.19 6.71
CA PHE A 69 3.01 -1.62 6.49
C PHE A 69 3.30 -1.93 5.01
N LYS A 70 2.46 -1.42 4.10
CA LYS A 70 2.65 -1.56 2.65
C LYS A 70 3.94 -0.89 2.16
N GLU A 71 4.23 0.31 2.64
CA GLU A 71 5.45 1.02 2.24
C GLU A 71 6.70 0.21 2.61
N VAL A 72 6.75 -0.36 3.82
CA VAL A 72 7.87 -1.21 4.26
C VAL A 72 7.99 -2.47 3.40
N CYS A 73 6.87 -3.15 3.09
CA CYS A 73 6.88 -4.34 2.25
C CYS A 73 7.38 -4.05 0.82
N ILE A 74 6.96 -2.93 0.24
CA ILE A 74 7.43 -2.49 -1.09
C ILE A 74 8.94 -2.20 -1.05
N GLN A 75 9.43 -1.52 -0.01
CA GLN A 75 10.86 -1.23 0.12
C GLN A 75 11.69 -2.51 0.29
N ALA A 76 11.19 -3.50 1.02
CA ALA A 76 11.86 -4.79 1.15
C ALA A 76 12.02 -5.48 -0.22
N VAL A 77 10.97 -5.53 -1.05
CA VAL A 77 11.06 -6.09 -2.40
C VAL A 77 12.10 -5.34 -3.25
N ARG A 78 12.11 -4.00 -3.18
CA ARG A 78 13.08 -3.16 -3.93
C ARG A 78 14.52 -3.33 -3.47
N CYS A 79 14.74 -3.50 -2.16
CA CYS A 79 16.08 -3.58 -1.60
C CYS A 79 16.73 -4.96 -1.83
N TYR A 80 15.95 -6.03 -1.68
CA TYR A 80 16.48 -7.40 -1.71
C TYR A 80 16.24 -8.13 -3.04
N GLY A 81 15.34 -7.62 -3.89
CA GLY A 81 15.02 -8.23 -5.19
C GLY A 81 14.05 -9.40 -5.10
N GLU A 82 13.38 -9.68 -6.22
CA GLU A 82 12.26 -10.64 -6.27
C GLU A 82 12.64 -12.07 -5.92
N GLU A 83 13.79 -12.56 -6.39
CA GLU A 83 14.23 -13.95 -6.16
C GLU A 83 14.46 -14.23 -4.67
N SER A 84 15.10 -13.30 -3.96
CA SER A 84 15.31 -13.44 -2.51
C SER A 84 14.00 -13.39 -1.72
N ARG A 85 12.98 -12.66 -2.19
CA ARG A 85 11.66 -12.65 -1.55
C ARG A 85 10.90 -13.96 -1.76
N LYS A 86 11.09 -14.63 -2.89
CA LYS A 86 10.54 -15.97 -3.16
C LYS A 86 11.21 -17.03 -2.29
N GLN A 87 12.52 -16.92 -2.05
CA GLN A 87 13.24 -17.81 -1.12
C GLN A 87 12.76 -17.61 0.32
N LEU A 88 12.66 -16.34 0.77
CA LEU A 88 12.08 -16.01 2.07
C LEU A 88 10.67 -16.63 2.21
N ALA A 89 9.82 -16.53 1.18
CA ALA A 89 8.50 -17.15 1.19
C ALA A 89 8.50 -18.66 1.42
N GLN A 90 9.51 -19.37 0.92
CA GLN A 90 9.66 -20.79 1.16
C GLN A 90 10.08 -21.07 2.61
N GLU A 91 10.97 -20.24 3.16
CA GLU A 91 11.44 -20.33 4.55
C GLU A 91 10.29 -20.11 5.53
N GLU A 92 9.57 -18.99 5.44
CA GLU A 92 8.45 -18.66 6.35
C GLU A 92 7.34 -19.73 6.32
N CYS A 93 7.04 -20.28 5.14
CA CYS A 93 6.08 -21.37 5.04
C CYS A 93 6.57 -22.64 5.75
N ALA A 94 7.87 -22.94 5.67
CA ALA A 94 8.44 -24.11 6.34
C ALA A 94 8.46 -23.93 7.86
N GLU A 95 8.70 -22.72 8.35
CA GLU A 95 8.69 -22.40 9.78
C GLU A 95 7.26 -22.48 10.35
N LEU A 96 6.26 -21.93 9.65
CA LEU A 96 4.85 -22.09 10.03
C LEU A 96 4.42 -23.56 10.06
N ILE A 97 4.83 -24.38 9.08
CA ILE A 97 4.55 -25.83 9.08
C ILE A 97 5.14 -26.49 10.33
N GLN A 98 6.38 -26.15 10.69
CA GLN A 98 7.04 -26.70 11.88
C GLN A 98 6.35 -26.27 13.16
N ALA A 99 5.96 -25.01 13.29
CA ALA A 99 5.26 -24.49 14.46
C ALA A 99 3.89 -25.14 14.64
N LEU A 100 3.09 -25.24 13.56
CA LEU A 100 1.81 -25.95 13.58
C LEU A 100 1.99 -27.44 13.94
N SER A 101 3.05 -28.07 13.45
CA SER A 101 3.34 -29.47 13.79
C SER A 101 3.65 -29.65 15.28
N LYS A 102 4.33 -28.68 15.91
CA LYS A 102 4.58 -28.68 17.37
C LYS A 102 3.27 -28.50 18.15
N ASP A 103 2.43 -27.55 17.74
CA ASP A 103 1.12 -27.30 18.35
C ASP A 103 0.23 -28.56 18.32
N VAL A 104 0.14 -29.23 17.16
CA VAL A 104 -0.62 -30.48 17.02
C VAL A 104 -0.12 -31.59 17.96
N ARG A 105 1.17 -31.61 18.31
CA ARG A 105 1.75 -32.57 19.27
C ARG A 105 1.61 -32.14 20.74
N GLY A 106 1.04 -30.97 21.01
CA GLY A 106 0.96 -30.38 22.34
C GLY A 106 2.32 -29.91 22.88
N GLU A 107 3.29 -29.68 21.99
CA GLU A 107 4.60 -29.12 22.34
C GLU A 107 4.53 -27.60 22.39
N LYS A 108 5.48 -26.97 23.11
CA LYS A 108 5.63 -25.52 23.07
C LYS A 108 5.90 -25.07 21.63
N HIS A 109 5.12 -24.10 21.16
CA HIS A 109 5.15 -23.58 19.79
C HIS A 109 5.18 -22.04 19.77
N ASN A 110 5.35 -21.48 18.57
CA ASN A 110 5.35 -20.05 18.27
C ASN A 110 4.48 -19.73 17.02
N VAL A 111 3.42 -20.51 16.80
CA VAL A 111 2.51 -20.40 15.64
C VAL A 111 2.07 -18.96 15.33
N GLU A 112 1.76 -18.15 16.33
CA GLU A 112 1.32 -16.77 16.14
C GLU A 112 2.38 -15.87 15.50
N GLU A 113 3.65 -16.08 15.84
CA GLU A 113 4.81 -15.37 15.26
C GLU A 113 4.96 -15.77 13.79
N GLU A 114 4.97 -17.08 13.52
CA GLU A 114 5.09 -17.61 12.16
C GLU A 114 3.92 -17.20 11.25
N ILE A 115 2.71 -17.07 11.80
CA ILE A 115 1.57 -16.51 11.07
C ILE A 115 1.84 -15.06 10.69
N ALA A 116 2.39 -14.26 11.61
CA ALA A 116 2.70 -12.85 11.35
C ALA A 116 3.77 -12.72 10.25
N ASP A 117 4.81 -13.54 10.29
CA ASP A 117 5.88 -13.53 9.31
C ASP A 117 5.40 -13.97 7.92
N VAL A 118 4.55 -15.01 7.86
CA VAL A 118 3.89 -15.42 6.62
C VAL A 118 2.96 -14.32 6.07
N LEU A 119 2.24 -13.57 6.90
CA LEU A 119 1.40 -12.46 6.45
C LEU A 119 2.22 -11.31 5.84
N ILE A 120 3.32 -10.93 6.50
CA ILE A 120 4.27 -9.92 5.99
C ILE A 120 4.86 -10.36 4.65
N MET A 121 5.25 -11.63 4.57
CA MET A 121 5.81 -12.23 3.36
C MET A 121 4.78 -12.27 2.22
N ILE A 122 3.53 -12.64 2.49
CA ILE A 122 2.45 -12.64 1.48
C ILE A 122 2.22 -11.23 0.96
N GLU A 123 2.22 -10.20 1.80
CA GLU A 123 2.09 -8.81 1.33
C GLU A 123 3.22 -8.46 0.36
N GLN A 124 4.48 -8.80 0.67
CA GLN A 124 5.62 -8.62 -0.24
C GLN A 124 5.40 -9.35 -1.57
N LEU A 125 4.91 -10.59 -1.55
CA LEU A 125 4.59 -11.34 -2.77
C LEU A 125 3.47 -10.68 -3.60
N THR A 126 2.50 -10.01 -2.97
CA THR A 126 1.46 -9.28 -3.71
C THR A 126 1.99 -8.07 -4.48
N HIS A 127 3.22 -7.62 -4.17
CA HIS A 127 3.91 -6.59 -4.93
C HIS A 127 4.81 -7.15 -6.05
N ILE A 128 5.11 -8.45 -6.02
CA ILE A 128 5.87 -9.17 -7.06
C ILE A 128 4.91 -9.75 -8.11
N TYR A 129 3.77 -10.30 -7.66
CA TYR A 129 2.78 -10.94 -8.50
C TYR A 129 1.53 -10.06 -8.71
N ASP A 130 0.68 -10.45 -9.66
CA ASP A 130 -0.56 -9.71 -9.97
C ASP A 130 -1.58 -9.82 -8.83
N ASN A 131 -1.59 -8.80 -7.96
CA ASN A 131 -2.50 -8.73 -6.82
C ASN A 131 -3.99 -8.73 -7.23
N LYS A 132 -4.34 -8.24 -8.42
CA LYS A 132 -5.74 -8.29 -8.88
C LYS A 132 -6.17 -9.74 -9.11
N LYS A 133 -5.35 -10.53 -9.81
CA LYS A 133 -5.60 -11.96 -10.00
C LYS A 133 -5.62 -12.74 -8.69
N VAL A 134 -4.72 -12.43 -7.76
CA VAL A 134 -4.71 -13.06 -6.42
C VAL A 134 -6.04 -12.82 -5.71
N LYS A 135 -6.54 -11.56 -5.68
CA LYS A 135 -7.83 -11.22 -5.07
C LYS A 135 -9.02 -11.91 -5.73
N GLU A 136 -9.01 -12.03 -7.06
CA GLU A 136 -10.04 -12.80 -7.79
C GLU A 136 -10.06 -14.27 -7.37
N TRP A 137 -8.89 -14.90 -7.22
CA TRP A 137 -8.79 -16.27 -6.74
C TRP A 137 -9.23 -16.44 -5.29
N ILE A 138 -8.87 -15.50 -4.40
CA ILE A 138 -9.32 -15.49 -3.01
C ILE A 138 -10.85 -15.47 -2.96
N LYS A 139 -11.49 -14.57 -3.71
CA LYS A 139 -12.95 -14.47 -3.77
C LYS A 139 -13.59 -15.81 -4.13
N LYS A 140 -13.14 -16.42 -5.24
CA LYS A 140 -13.65 -17.73 -5.69
C LYS A 140 -13.48 -18.83 -4.63
N LYS A 141 -12.34 -18.85 -3.93
CA LYS A 141 -12.06 -19.86 -2.89
C LYS A 141 -12.89 -19.65 -1.63
N ILE A 142 -13.11 -18.41 -1.22
CA ILE A 142 -13.96 -18.05 -0.08
C ILE A 142 -15.42 -18.43 -0.36
N ASP A 143 -15.94 -18.09 -1.55
CA ASP A 143 -17.31 -18.47 -1.95
C ASP A 143 -17.49 -20.00 -1.90
N ARG A 144 -16.50 -20.76 -2.38
CA ARG A 144 -16.52 -22.22 -2.30
C ARG A 144 -16.50 -22.74 -0.85
N LEU A 145 -15.68 -22.16 0.01
CA LEU A 145 -15.59 -22.57 1.41
C LEU A 145 -16.89 -22.28 2.17
N ALA A 146 -17.49 -21.11 1.94
CA ALA A 146 -18.80 -20.75 2.51
C ALA A 146 -19.87 -21.80 2.17
N ASN A 147 -19.98 -22.15 0.88
CA ASN A 147 -20.90 -23.18 0.42
C ASN A 147 -20.65 -24.56 1.07
N MET A 148 -19.38 -24.95 1.23
CA MET A 148 -19.03 -26.22 1.90
C MET A 148 -19.49 -26.25 3.36
N MET A 149 -19.32 -25.14 4.10
CA MET A 149 -19.77 -25.03 5.49
C MET A 149 -21.30 -25.11 5.59
N GLU A 150 -22.04 -24.49 4.67
CA GLU A 150 -23.51 -24.59 4.63
C GLU A 150 -23.98 -26.04 4.42
N VAL A 151 -23.36 -26.80 3.53
CA VAL A 151 -23.67 -28.21 3.28
C VAL A 151 -23.39 -29.07 4.50
N ILE A 152 -22.27 -28.85 5.19
CA ILE A 152 -21.91 -29.58 6.42
C ILE A 152 -22.95 -29.27 7.52
N ASN A 153 -23.30 -28.00 7.70
CA ASN A 153 -24.29 -27.58 8.69
C ASN A 153 -25.68 -28.16 8.40
N PHE A 154 -26.08 -28.24 7.13
CA PHE A 154 -27.34 -28.85 6.71
C PHE A 154 -27.33 -30.36 6.98
N SER A 155 -26.23 -31.05 6.65
CA SER A 155 -26.05 -32.48 6.89
C SER A 155 -26.07 -32.83 8.39
N GLN A 156 -25.45 -32.00 9.24
CA GLN A 156 -25.47 -32.19 10.69
C GLN A 156 -26.86 -31.95 11.31
N LYS A 157 -27.68 -31.06 10.73
CA LYS A 157 -29.05 -30.78 11.20
C LYS A 157 -30.07 -31.85 10.78
N HIS A 158 -29.84 -32.52 9.65
CA HIS A 158 -30.81 -33.45 9.05
C HIS A 158 -30.33 -34.90 8.95
N GLY A 159 -29.08 -35.20 9.33
CA GLY A 159 -28.49 -36.53 9.37
C GLY A 159 -28.45 -37.12 10.78
N LYS A 160 -29.61 -37.50 11.32
CA LYS A 160 -29.74 -38.59 12.30
C LYS A 160 -30.67 -39.64 11.71
N PHE A 161 -30.11 -40.68 11.13
CA PHE A 161 -30.68 -42.02 11.06
C PHE A 161 -29.54 -43.02 11.17
#